data_AF-A0A356RC67-F1
#
_entry.id   AF-A0A356RC67-F1
#
_cell.length_a   1.000
_cell.length_b   1.000
_cell.length_c   1.000
_cell.angle_alpha   90.00
_cell.angle_beta   90.00
_cell.angle_gamma   90.00
#
_symmetry.space_group_name_H-M   'P 1'
#
loop_
_entity.id
_entity.type
_entity.pdbx_description
1 polymer ?
#
loop_
_entity_poly.entity_id
_entity_poly.type
_entity_poly.pdbx_seq_one_letter_code
_entity_poly.pdbx_strand_id
1 'polypeptide(L)'
;NLNVYFGGNYDSNNFLFHNNWLNYGAKVSWNLLNVFRHPVRLQVIDAQEKVLDMQSLALTMALMSQVHVSVAQYHAAMKDVATGKRYLDTQMAIADQVQRAWSLNRLSEHLVIREKVQGLVAELRYESALAKLEVAYANVLAAIGEDPFPTDISGDGVGELAAALQERWELLERPEVFTQVHQPDTQSQETEVQPQGEDAQL
;
A
#
# COMPACT_ATOMS: atom_id res chain seq x y z
N ASN A 1 8.26 18.59 30.44
CA ASN A 1 9.41 18.29 31.34
C ASN A 1 10.16 19.55 31.71
N LEU A 2 10.03 19.98 32.97
CA LEU A 2 10.79 21.08 33.55
C LEU A 2 12.09 20.50 34.15
N ASN A 3 13.18 20.48 33.38
CA ASN A 3 14.48 20.04 33.91
C ASN A 3 15.09 21.12 34.80
N VAL A 4 14.82 21.03 36.10
CA VAL A 4 15.38 21.90 37.13
C VAL A 4 16.75 21.37 37.55
N TYR A 5 17.82 21.99 37.06
CA TYR A 5 19.19 21.65 37.45
C TYR A 5 19.56 22.33 38.78
N PHE A 6 19.46 21.57 39.88
CA PHE A 6 19.96 21.97 41.20
C PHE A 6 21.44 21.55 41.35
N GLY A 7 22.35 22.34 40.77
CA GLY A 7 23.80 22.09 40.83
C GLY A 7 24.51 23.11 41.70
N GLY A 8 24.95 22.70 42.89
CA GLY A 8 25.81 23.50 43.76
C GLY A 8 27.29 23.23 43.50
N ASN A 9 27.95 24.06 42.67
CA ASN A 9 29.41 24.08 42.60
C ASN A 9 29.96 24.92 43.76
N TYR A 10 30.75 24.28 44.63
CA TYR A 10 31.36 24.90 45.80
C TYR A 10 32.86 25.05 45.59
N ASP A 11 33.26 25.99 44.72
CA ASP A 11 34.66 26.35 44.54
C ASP A 11 35.15 27.22 45.71
N SER A 12 36.14 26.73 46.46
CA SER A 12 36.72 27.43 47.60
C SER A 12 37.67 28.55 47.17
N ASN A 13 37.12 29.66 46.65
CA ASN A 13 37.91 30.84 46.29
C ASN A 13 37.24 32.15 46.75
N ASN A 14 37.82 32.76 47.80
CA ASN A 14 37.21 33.85 48.58
C ASN A 14 37.32 35.25 47.94
N PHE A 15 37.56 35.35 46.62
CA PHE A 15 37.73 36.62 45.90
C PHE A 15 36.69 36.88 44.78
N LEU A 16 35.72 35.98 44.56
CA LEU A 16 34.73 36.09 43.47
C LEU A 16 33.28 36.30 43.93
N PHE A 17 33.06 36.70 45.18
CA PHE A 17 31.72 36.83 45.80
C PHE A 17 30.78 37.88 45.16
N HIS A 18 31.24 38.65 44.17
CA HIS A 18 30.50 39.81 43.63
C HIS A 18 29.87 39.63 42.23
N ASN A 19 30.01 38.46 41.57
CA ASN A 19 29.51 38.27 40.18
C ASN A 19 28.40 37.21 40.02
N ASN A 20 27.95 36.56 41.10
CA ASN A 20 26.90 35.55 41.01
C ASN A 20 25.51 36.14 40.71
N TRP A 21 25.15 37.28 41.32
CA TRP A 21 23.82 37.89 41.13
C TRP A 21 23.53 38.27 39.67
N LEU A 22 24.54 38.75 38.94
CA LEU A 22 24.44 39.06 37.51
C LEU A 22 24.14 37.81 36.68
N ASN A 23 24.80 36.69 36.98
CA ASN A 23 24.61 35.41 36.29
C ASN A 23 23.26 34.76 36.62
N TYR A 24 22.79 34.86 37.87
CA TYR A 24 21.43 34.40 38.24
C TYR A 24 20.35 35.26 37.57
N GLY A 25 20.50 36.59 37.60
CA GLY A 25 19.58 37.52 36.92
C GLY A 25 19.49 37.29 35.41
N ALA A 26 20.64 37.11 34.74
CA ALA A 26 20.68 36.84 33.30
C ALA A 26 19.92 35.55 32.92
N LYS A 27 20.09 34.46 33.70
CA LYS A 27 19.37 33.19 33.48
C LYS A 27 17.85 33.33 33.67
N VAL A 28 17.41 34.06 34.69
CA VAL A 28 15.97 34.31 34.94
C VAL A 28 15.37 35.15 33.82
N SER A 29 16.02 36.25 33.43
CA SER A 29 15.57 37.12 32.33
C SER A 29 15.50 36.39 30.98
N TRP A 30 16.46 35.49 30.69
CA TRP A 30 16.43 34.69 29.46
C TRP A 30 15.29 33.67 29.44
N ASN A 31 14.96 33.07 30.59
CA ASN A 31 13.81 32.17 30.71
C ASN A 31 12.50 32.94 30.50
N LEU A 32 12.35 34.11 31.14
CA LEU A 32 11.15 34.95 31.01
C LEU A 32 10.94 35.46 29.57
N LEU A 33 12.00 35.86 28.85
CA LEU A 33 11.95 36.16 27.41
C LEU A 33 11.49 34.97 26.55
N ASN A 34 11.79 33.73 26.95
CA ASN A 34 11.33 32.54 26.26
C ASN A 34 9.87 32.16 26.61
N VAL A 35 9.35 32.56 27.77
CA VAL A 35 7.91 32.46 28.09
C VAL A 35 7.09 33.35 27.15
N PHE A 36 7.53 34.57 26.84
CA PHE A 36 6.87 35.41 25.83
C PHE A 36 6.94 34.85 24.40
N ARG A 37 7.87 33.93 24.11
CA ARG A 37 7.95 33.20 22.83
C ARG A 37 7.12 31.91 22.81
N HIS A 38 6.56 31.49 23.93
CA HIS A 38 5.70 30.31 24.05
C HIS A 38 4.48 30.32 23.10
N PRO A 39 3.68 31.41 22.97
CA PRO A 39 2.52 31.40 22.07
C PRO A 39 2.90 31.21 20.59
N VAL A 40 4.06 31.74 20.16
CA VAL A 40 4.57 31.51 18.79
C VAL A 40 4.95 30.04 18.59
N ARG A 41 5.53 29.39 19.61
CA ARG A 41 5.84 27.95 19.56
C ARG A 41 4.57 27.10 19.47
N LEU A 42 3.52 27.45 20.21
CA LEU A 42 2.22 26.79 20.10
C LEU A 42 1.65 26.92 18.68
N GLN A 43 1.62 28.12 18.10
CA GLN A 43 1.16 28.33 16.72
C GLN A 43 1.94 27.49 15.69
N VAL A 44 3.25 27.27 15.90
CA VAL A 44 4.06 26.39 15.05
C VAL A 44 3.68 24.92 15.24
N ILE A 45 3.36 24.49 16.46
CA ILE A 45 2.89 23.12 16.75
C ILE A 45 1.50 22.91 16.12
N ASP A 46 0.55 23.83 16.33
CA ASP A 46 -0.79 23.77 15.74
C ASP A 46 -0.75 23.73 14.20
N ALA A 47 0.23 24.41 13.60
CA ALA A 47 0.47 24.37 12.16
C ALA A 47 1.08 23.04 11.70
N GLN A 48 1.98 22.44 12.47
CA GLN A 48 2.53 21.11 12.20
C GLN A 48 1.47 20.02 12.32
N GLU A 49 0.59 20.10 13.32
CA GLU A 49 -0.55 19.18 13.49
C GLU A 49 -1.48 19.21 12.28
N LYS A 50 -1.87 20.39 11.80
CA LYS A 50 -2.68 20.55 10.56
C LYS A 50 -1.98 20.00 9.32
N VAL A 51 -0.66 20.13 9.23
CA VAL A 51 0.12 19.56 8.12
C VAL A 51 0.15 18.04 8.18
N LEU A 52 0.27 17.44 9.38
CA LEU A 52 0.22 15.99 9.57
C LEU A 52 -1.18 15.42 9.27
N ASP A 53 -2.23 16.11 9.71
CA ASP A 53 -3.62 15.75 9.39
C ASP A 53 -3.85 15.73 7.86
N MET A 54 -3.48 16.82 7.17
CA MET A 54 -3.55 16.90 5.70
C MET A 54 -2.69 15.85 4.99
N GLN A 55 -1.51 15.49 5.53
CA GLN A 55 -0.69 14.40 4.98
C GLN A 55 -1.36 13.04 5.15
N SER A 56 -1.99 12.76 6.29
CA SER A 56 -2.69 11.49 6.53
C SER A 56 -3.91 11.32 5.63
N LEU A 57 -4.68 12.39 5.41
CA LEU A 57 -5.79 12.43 4.47
C LEU A 57 -5.30 12.23 3.03
N ALA A 58 -4.25 12.93 2.62
CA ALA A 58 -3.67 12.80 1.28
C ALA A 58 -3.15 11.37 1.01
N LEU A 59 -2.49 10.75 2.00
CA LEU A 59 -2.02 9.36 1.90
C LEU A 59 -3.20 8.38 1.76
N THR A 60 -4.25 8.55 2.59
CA THR A 60 -5.46 7.73 2.53
C THR A 60 -6.15 7.84 1.15
N MET A 61 -6.27 9.06 0.63
CA MET A 61 -6.80 9.32 -0.71
C MET A 61 -5.93 8.72 -1.82
N ALA A 62 -4.61 8.75 -1.68
CA ALA A 62 -3.68 8.13 -2.63
C ALA A 62 -3.85 6.60 -2.66
N LEU A 63 -3.94 5.95 -1.49
CA LEU A 63 -4.18 4.51 -1.38
C LEU A 63 -5.54 4.11 -1.97
N MET A 64 -6.61 4.81 -1.62
CA MET A 64 -7.94 4.58 -2.23
C MET A 64 -7.92 4.76 -3.76
N SER A 65 -7.20 5.77 -4.26
CA SER A 65 -7.04 6.00 -5.70
C SER A 65 -6.26 4.89 -6.38
N GLN A 66 -5.19 4.39 -5.75
CA GLN A 66 -4.40 3.26 -6.25
C GLN A 66 -5.23 1.98 -6.37
N VAL A 67 -6.02 1.64 -5.33
CA VAL A 67 -6.94 0.49 -5.34
C VAL A 67 -8.02 0.65 -6.41
N HIS A 68 -8.62 1.83 -6.54
CA HIS A 68 -9.61 2.10 -7.58
C HIS A 68 -9.02 1.92 -9.00
N VAL A 69 -7.81 2.42 -9.21
CA VAL A 69 -7.09 2.35 -10.49
C VAL A 69 -6.65 0.91 -10.82
N SER A 70 -6.22 0.10 -9.85
CA SER A 70 -5.85 -1.30 -10.10
C SER A 70 -7.08 -2.15 -10.47
N VAL A 71 -8.20 -2.01 -9.75
CA VAL A 71 -9.47 -2.69 -10.07
C VAL A 71 -10.01 -2.26 -11.45
N ALA A 72 -9.89 -0.98 -11.80
CA ALA A 72 -10.26 -0.50 -13.14
C ALA A 72 -9.39 -1.10 -14.26
N GLN A 73 -8.07 -1.23 -14.02
CA GLN A 73 -7.15 -1.89 -14.95
C GLN A 73 -7.45 -3.39 -15.10
N TYR A 74 -7.75 -4.10 -14.01
CA TYR A 74 -8.15 -5.51 -14.04
C TYR A 74 -9.40 -5.73 -14.90
N HIS A 75 -10.46 -4.94 -14.67
CA HIS A 75 -11.68 -5.00 -15.50
C HIS A 75 -11.46 -4.61 -16.97
N ALA A 76 -10.46 -3.76 -17.28
CA ALA A 76 -10.07 -3.48 -18.65
C ALA A 76 -9.34 -4.67 -19.28
N ALA A 77 -8.36 -5.26 -18.59
CA ALA A 77 -7.63 -6.43 -19.05
C ALA A 77 -8.54 -7.64 -19.32
N MET A 78 -9.56 -7.88 -18.47
CA MET A 78 -10.57 -8.92 -18.73
C MET A 78 -11.31 -8.71 -20.06
N LYS A 79 -11.64 -7.45 -20.40
CA LYS A 79 -12.31 -7.10 -21.67
C LYS A 79 -11.36 -7.26 -22.86
N ASP A 80 -10.09 -6.92 -22.68
CA ASP A 80 -9.04 -7.12 -23.69
C ASP A 80 -8.82 -8.61 -23.98
N VAL A 81 -8.73 -9.46 -22.96
CA VAL A 81 -8.65 -10.94 -23.11
C VAL A 81 -9.86 -11.48 -23.86
N ALA A 82 -11.08 -11.10 -23.45
CA ALA A 82 -12.31 -11.52 -24.13
C ALA A 82 -12.38 -11.04 -25.59
N THR A 83 -11.80 -9.89 -25.90
CA THR A 83 -11.73 -9.33 -27.26
C THR A 83 -10.65 -10.01 -28.10
N GLY A 84 -9.47 -10.25 -27.52
CA GLY A 84 -8.37 -11.00 -28.13
C GLY A 84 -8.79 -12.43 -28.49
N LYS A 85 -9.55 -13.11 -27.61
CA LYS A 85 -10.09 -14.44 -27.89
C LYS A 85 -11.03 -14.44 -29.09
N ARG A 86 -12.02 -13.55 -29.12
CA ARG A 86 -12.94 -13.41 -30.28
C ARG A 86 -12.19 -13.10 -31.58
N TYR A 87 -11.11 -12.31 -31.51
CA TYR A 87 -10.26 -12.03 -32.67
C TYR A 87 -9.51 -13.28 -33.13
N LEU A 88 -8.89 -14.03 -32.22
CA LEU A 88 -8.24 -15.32 -32.50
C LEU A 88 -9.22 -16.31 -33.15
N ASP A 89 -10.38 -16.55 -32.53
CA ASP A 89 -11.42 -17.45 -33.05
C ASP A 89 -11.83 -17.07 -34.49
N THR A 90 -11.98 -15.77 -34.76
CA THR A 90 -12.33 -15.24 -36.09
C THR A 90 -11.21 -15.48 -37.11
N GLN A 91 -9.95 -15.19 -36.76
CA GLN A 91 -8.81 -15.39 -37.66
C GLN A 91 -8.55 -16.88 -37.94
N MET A 92 -8.77 -17.76 -36.97
CA MET A 92 -8.69 -19.22 -37.18
C MET A 92 -9.78 -19.71 -38.15
N ALA A 93 -11.01 -19.19 -38.04
CA ALA A 93 -12.08 -19.51 -38.99
C ALA A 93 -11.78 -19.02 -40.42
N ILE A 94 -11.19 -17.83 -40.57
CA ILE A 94 -10.76 -17.31 -41.88
C ILE A 94 -9.60 -18.17 -42.44
N ALA A 95 -8.63 -18.55 -41.62
CA ALA A 95 -7.53 -19.43 -42.02
C ALA A 95 -8.03 -20.79 -42.54
N ASP A 96 -9.00 -21.41 -41.87
CA ASP A 96 -9.63 -22.65 -42.32
C ASP A 96 -10.40 -22.46 -43.64
N GLN A 97 -11.17 -21.37 -43.79
CA GLN A 97 -11.87 -21.06 -45.03
C GLN A 97 -10.91 -20.84 -46.22
N VAL A 98 -9.80 -20.13 -46.00
CA VAL A 98 -8.74 -19.92 -47.00
C VAL A 98 -8.04 -21.24 -47.37
N GLN A 99 -7.73 -22.08 -46.38
CA GLN A 99 -7.13 -23.40 -46.59
C GLN A 99 -8.05 -24.33 -47.41
N ARG A 100 -9.36 -24.34 -47.14
CA ARG A 100 -10.37 -25.09 -47.93
C ARG A 100 -10.50 -24.57 -49.36
N ALA A 101 -10.52 -23.26 -49.55
CA ALA A 101 -10.62 -22.67 -50.89
C ALA A 101 -9.35 -22.87 -51.72
N TRP A 102 -8.17 -22.91 -51.09
CA TRP A 102 -6.92 -23.33 -51.73
C TRP A 102 -6.93 -24.81 -52.16
N SER A 103 -7.44 -25.73 -51.32
CA SER A 103 -7.55 -27.16 -51.69
C SER A 103 -8.53 -27.42 -52.85
N LEU A 104 -9.38 -26.46 -53.19
CA LEU A 104 -10.25 -26.46 -54.37
C LEU A 104 -9.63 -25.74 -55.58
N ASN A 105 -8.33 -25.44 -55.56
CA ASN A 105 -7.59 -24.65 -56.55
C ASN A 105 -8.17 -23.25 -56.82
N ARG A 106 -8.93 -22.67 -55.88
CA ARG A 106 -9.60 -21.35 -56.07
C ARG A 106 -8.79 -20.15 -55.57
N LEU A 107 -7.70 -20.38 -54.82
CA LEU A 107 -6.86 -19.34 -54.22
C LEU A 107 -5.36 -19.66 -54.37
N SER A 108 -4.52 -18.62 -54.32
CA SER A 108 -3.06 -18.75 -54.35
C SER A 108 -2.47 -19.17 -53.00
N GLU A 109 -1.41 -19.96 -53.02
CA GLU A 109 -0.70 -20.44 -51.82
C GLU A 109 -0.22 -19.32 -50.89
N HIS A 110 0.28 -18.20 -51.44
CA HIS A 110 0.71 -17.04 -50.66
C HIS A 110 -0.41 -16.47 -49.76
N LEU A 111 -1.67 -16.59 -50.16
CA LEU A 111 -2.80 -16.14 -49.33
C LEU A 111 -3.01 -17.07 -48.12
N VAL A 112 -2.82 -18.38 -48.29
CA VAL A 112 -2.82 -19.36 -47.19
C VAL A 112 -1.70 -19.06 -46.19
N ILE A 113 -0.49 -18.79 -46.68
CA ILE A 113 0.66 -18.45 -45.83
C ILE A 113 0.38 -17.15 -45.07
N ARG A 114 -0.13 -16.11 -45.75
CA ARG A 114 -0.48 -14.83 -45.12
C ARG A 114 -1.50 -15.03 -44.00
N GLU A 115 -2.54 -15.83 -44.22
CA GLU A 115 -3.60 -16.02 -43.23
C GLU A 115 -3.13 -16.84 -42.03
N LYS A 116 -2.28 -17.87 -42.24
CA LYS A 116 -1.60 -18.57 -41.14
C LYS A 116 -0.77 -17.63 -40.27
N VAL A 117 -0.05 -16.68 -40.88
CA VAL A 117 0.68 -15.64 -40.15
C VAL A 117 -0.26 -14.68 -39.40
N GLN A 118 -1.43 -14.33 -39.97
CA GLN A 118 -2.42 -13.54 -39.24
C GLN A 118 -3.03 -14.29 -38.04
N GLY A 119 -3.24 -15.61 -38.17
CA GLY A 119 -3.63 -16.48 -37.06
C GLY A 119 -2.62 -16.45 -35.91
N LEU A 120 -1.33 -16.65 -36.20
CA LEU A 120 -0.25 -16.57 -35.20
C LEU A 120 -0.14 -15.17 -34.56
N VAL A 121 -0.38 -14.10 -35.32
CA VAL A 121 -0.42 -12.73 -34.77
C VAL A 121 -1.64 -12.51 -33.86
N ALA A 122 -2.78 -13.15 -34.15
CA ALA A 122 -3.97 -13.11 -33.30
C ALA A 122 -3.76 -13.90 -32.00
N GLU A 123 -3.10 -15.05 -32.08
CA GLU A 123 -2.70 -15.89 -30.94
C GLU A 123 -1.75 -15.12 -30.01
N LEU A 124 -0.66 -14.55 -30.56
CA LEU A 124 0.27 -13.72 -29.79
C LEU A 124 -0.40 -12.51 -29.13
N ARG A 125 -1.43 -11.93 -29.76
CA ARG A 125 -2.23 -10.83 -29.17
C ARG A 125 -3.12 -11.31 -28.02
N TYR A 126 -3.70 -12.51 -28.13
CA TYR A 126 -4.48 -13.11 -27.05
C TYR A 126 -3.58 -13.47 -25.85
N GLU A 127 -2.44 -14.12 -26.08
CA GLU A 127 -1.46 -14.43 -25.02
C GLU A 127 -0.90 -13.16 -24.36
N SER A 128 -0.62 -12.10 -25.16
CA SER A 128 -0.23 -10.80 -24.60
C SER A 128 -1.34 -10.14 -23.78
N ALA A 129 -2.62 -10.39 -24.09
CA ALA A 129 -3.73 -9.90 -23.27
C ALA A 129 -3.87 -10.71 -21.97
N LEU A 130 -3.67 -12.04 -22.00
CA LEU A 130 -3.63 -12.87 -20.79
C LEU A 130 -2.51 -12.41 -19.85
N ALA A 131 -1.28 -12.24 -20.34
CA ALA A 131 -0.17 -11.73 -19.52
C ALA A 131 -0.47 -10.36 -18.88
N LYS A 132 -1.24 -9.48 -19.55
CA LYS A 132 -1.70 -8.21 -18.96
C LYS A 132 -2.76 -8.40 -17.89
N LEU A 133 -3.62 -9.41 -18.00
CA LEU A 133 -4.61 -9.76 -16.99
C LEU A 133 -3.93 -10.24 -15.71
N GLU A 134 -2.94 -11.13 -15.82
CA GLU A 134 -2.12 -11.59 -14.68
C GLU A 134 -1.42 -10.41 -13.97
N VAL A 135 -0.78 -9.52 -14.73
CA VAL A 135 -0.16 -8.31 -14.16
C VAL A 135 -1.19 -7.39 -13.50
N ALA A 136 -2.37 -7.22 -14.09
CA ALA A 136 -3.43 -6.39 -13.52
C ALA A 136 -4.00 -7.02 -12.22
N TYR A 137 -4.10 -8.35 -12.15
CA TYR A 137 -4.49 -9.08 -10.94
C TYR A 137 -3.44 -8.95 -9.83
N ALA A 138 -2.15 -9.13 -10.14
CA ALA A 138 -1.05 -8.88 -9.20
C ALA A 138 -1.04 -7.44 -8.68
N ASN A 139 -1.35 -6.45 -9.53
CA ASN A 139 -1.49 -5.05 -9.12
C ASN A 139 -2.70 -4.79 -8.21
N VAL A 140 -3.76 -5.60 -8.28
CA VAL A 140 -4.89 -5.53 -7.33
C VAL A 140 -4.47 -6.09 -5.97
N LEU A 141 -3.81 -7.26 -5.94
CA LEU A 141 -3.25 -7.87 -4.72
C LEU A 141 -2.30 -6.91 -4.00
N ALA A 142 -1.32 -6.36 -4.72
CA ALA A 142 -0.37 -5.40 -4.18
C ALA A 142 -1.03 -4.09 -3.69
N ALA A 143 -2.14 -3.66 -4.31
CA ALA A 143 -2.87 -2.46 -3.89
C ALA A 143 -3.68 -2.67 -2.59
N ILE A 144 -4.12 -3.90 -2.30
CA ILE A 144 -4.78 -4.25 -1.03
C ILE A 144 -3.79 -4.69 0.07
N GLY A 145 -2.50 -4.83 -0.26
CA GLY A 145 -1.44 -5.25 0.68
C GLY A 145 -1.28 -6.76 0.83
N GLU A 146 -1.83 -7.56 -0.09
CA GLU A 146 -1.64 -9.01 -0.14
C GLU A 146 -0.38 -9.32 -1.00
N ASP A 147 0.66 -9.91 -0.40
CA ASP A 147 2.07 -9.66 -0.76
C ASP A 147 2.44 -9.56 -2.27
N PRO A 148 2.35 -10.61 -3.13
CA PRO A 148 1.88 -11.98 -2.89
C PRO A 148 2.99 -13.06 -2.83
N PHE A 149 4.25 -12.72 -2.52
CA PHE A 149 5.36 -13.66 -2.41
C PHE A 149 5.46 -14.31 -1.01
N PRO A 150 5.82 -15.60 -0.88
CA PRO A 150 5.98 -16.22 0.44
C PRO A 150 7.04 -15.46 1.26
N THR A 151 6.72 -15.12 2.50
CA THR A 151 7.51 -14.21 3.34
C THR A 151 8.78 -14.84 3.93
N ASP A 152 8.97 -16.14 3.74
CA ASP A 152 10.14 -16.90 4.21
C ASP A 152 10.77 -17.68 3.05
N ILE A 153 11.54 -16.97 2.21
CA ILE A 153 12.35 -17.57 1.12
C ILE A 153 13.83 -17.58 1.51
N SER A 154 14.11 -18.17 2.66
CA SER A 154 15.46 -18.35 3.20
C SER A 154 16.15 -19.58 2.59
N GLY A 155 16.32 -19.63 1.26
CA GLY A 155 16.90 -20.79 0.55
C GLY A 155 17.32 -20.56 -0.90
N ASP A 156 18.51 -21.07 -1.27
CA ASP A 156 19.13 -20.89 -2.58
C ASP A 156 18.55 -21.83 -3.66
N GLY A 157 17.61 -21.35 -4.47
CA GLY A 157 17.23 -22.07 -5.69
C GLY A 157 16.05 -21.46 -6.48
N VAL A 158 16.28 -21.13 -7.75
CA VAL A 158 15.21 -20.67 -8.67
C VAL A 158 14.08 -21.71 -8.80
N GLY A 159 14.39 -23.00 -8.66
CA GLY A 159 13.40 -24.08 -8.68
C GLY A 159 12.51 -24.13 -7.44
N GLU A 160 13.05 -23.91 -6.24
CA GLU A 160 12.27 -23.87 -5.01
C GLU A 160 11.40 -22.61 -4.94
N LEU A 161 11.95 -21.46 -5.38
CA LEU A 161 11.18 -20.23 -5.56
C LEU A 161 10.00 -20.42 -6.53
N ALA A 162 10.22 -21.08 -7.67
CA ALA A 162 9.16 -21.32 -8.65
C ALA A 162 8.05 -22.24 -8.10
N ALA A 163 8.42 -23.29 -7.34
CA ALA A 163 7.45 -24.19 -6.71
C ALA A 163 6.61 -23.48 -5.64
N ALA A 164 7.25 -22.72 -4.75
CA ALA A 164 6.57 -21.95 -3.70
C ALA A 164 5.65 -20.84 -4.28
N LEU A 165 6.04 -20.24 -5.41
CA LEU A 165 5.21 -19.27 -6.12
C LEU A 165 3.98 -19.93 -6.77
N GLN A 166 4.15 -21.12 -7.35
CA GLN A 166 3.06 -21.89 -7.96
C GLN A 166 2.03 -22.35 -6.91
N GLU A 167 2.48 -22.90 -5.78
CA GLU A 167 1.58 -23.31 -4.68
C GLU A 167 0.75 -22.14 -4.15
N ARG A 168 1.35 -20.94 -4.04
CA ARG A 168 0.59 -19.74 -3.64
C ARG A 168 -0.37 -19.23 -4.72
N TRP A 169 -0.03 -19.37 -6.00
CA TRP A 169 -0.96 -19.02 -7.09
C TRP A 169 -2.20 -19.91 -7.06
N GLU A 170 -2.04 -21.23 -6.89
CA GLU A 170 -3.16 -22.18 -6.75
C GLU A 170 -4.04 -21.91 -5.50
N LEU A 171 -3.48 -21.28 -4.46
CA LEU A 171 -4.22 -20.84 -3.28
C LEU A 171 -5.03 -19.56 -3.54
N LEU A 172 -4.47 -18.60 -4.30
CA LEU A 172 -5.11 -17.32 -4.64
C LEU A 172 -6.20 -17.46 -5.72
N GLU A 173 -6.11 -18.48 -6.58
CA GLU A 173 -7.18 -18.83 -7.53
C GLU A 173 -8.46 -19.36 -6.86
N ARG A 174 -8.44 -19.67 -5.54
CA ARG A 174 -9.61 -20.15 -4.81
C ARG A 174 -10.47 -18.97 -4.29
N PRO A 175 -11.72 -18.83 -4.73
CA PRO A 175 -12.54 -17.63 -4.43
C PRO A 175 -12.99 -17.49 -2.97
N GLU A 176 -12.72 -18.47 -2.09
CA GLU A 176 -13.23 -18.48 -0.72
C GLU A 176 -12.48 -17.52 0.24
N VAL A 177 -11.24 -17.14 -0.08
CA VAL A 177 -10.37 -16.28 0.77
C VAL A 177 -10.97 -14.88 1.00
N PHE A 178 -11.80 -14.39 0.08
CA PHE A 178 -12.41 -13.05 0.17
C PHE A 178 -13.52 -12.91 1.24
N THR A 179 -13.87 -13.98 1.97
CA THR A 179 -15.07 -14.00 2.84
C THR A 179 -14.79 -13.70 4.33
N GLN A 180 -13.54 -13.40 4.72
CA GLN A 180 -13.19 -13.11 6.14
C GLN A 180 -12.43 -11.79 6.32
N VAL A 181 -13.00 -10.68 5.84
CA VAL A 181 -12.61 -9.33 6.33
C VAL A 181 -13.54 -8.92 7.47
N HIS A 182 -13.16 -9.39 8.66
CA HIS A 182 -13.43 -8.86 10.00
C HIS A 182 -14.72 -8.04 10.22
N GLN A 183 -15.72 -8.68 10.82
CA GLN A 183 -16.82 -8.01 11.51
C GLN A 183 -16.25 -7.26 12.73
N PRO A 184 -16.50 -5.94 12.91
CA PRO A 184 -15.89 -5.19 14.01
C PRO A 184 -16.47 -5.63 15.34
N ASP A 185 -15.61 -6.10 16.25
CA ASP A 185 -15.96 -6.47 17.62
C ASP A 185 -16.52 -5.25 18.37
N THR A 186 -17.85 -5.14 18.40
CA THR A 186 -18.55 -4.22 19.29
C THR A 186 -18.58 -4.83 20.69
N GLN A 187 -17.42 -4.86 21.34
CA GLN A 187 -17.35 -5.07 22.79
C GLN A 187 -17.37 -3.70 23.47
N SER A 188 -18.59 -3.27 23.79
CA SER A 188 -18.85 -2.14 24.68
C SER A 188 -18.08 -2.34 25.98
N GLN A 189 -17.09 -1.49 26.25
CA GLN A 189 -16.58 -1.32 27.61
C GLN A 189 -17.62 -0.53 28.41
N GLU A 190 -18.63 -1.24 28.93
CA GLU A 190 -19.47 -0.72 29.99
C GLU A 190 -18.59 -0.51 31.23
N THR A 191 -18.22 0.75 31.48
CA THR A 191 -17.52 1.16 32.69
C THR A 191 -18.46 0.99 33.88
N GLU A 192 -18.32 -0.13 34.58
CA GLU A 192 -19.09 -0.45 35.79
C GLU A 192 -18.77 0.57 36.91
N VAL A 193 -19.67 1.53 37.11
CA VAL A 193 -19.57 2.52 38.20
C VAL A 193 -20.06 1.88 39.50
N GLN A 194 -19.13 1.44 40.34
CA GLN A 194 -19.47 0.99 41.70
C GLN A 194 -19.90 2.18 42.59
N PRO A 195 -21.04 2.10 43.29
CA PRO A 195 -21.49 3.14 44.20
C PRO A 195 -20.74 3.06 45.54
N GLN A 196 -20.22 4.20 46.01
CA GLN A 196 -19.73 4.34 47.38
C GLN A 196 -20.92 4.61 48.32
N GLY A 197 -21.33 3.59 49.09
CA GLY A 197 -21.96 3.71 50.39
C GLY A 197 -21.06 2.98 51.39
N GLU A 198 -20.51 3.66 52.39
CA GLU A 198 -21.17 3.99 53.66
C GLU A 198 -21.14 2.78 54.61
N ASP A 199 -20.06 2.71 55.40
CA ASP A 199 -20.05 2.00 56.68
C ASP A 199 -19.59 2.98 57.77
N ALA A 200 -20.38 3.07 58.83
CA ALA A 200 -20.18 4.00 59.93
C ALA A 200 -19.99 3.24 61.25
N GLN A 201 -19.12 3.79 62.11
CA GLN A 201 -18.95 3.40 63.54
C GLN A 201 -18.27 2.02 63.72
N LEU A 202 -17.40 1.80 64.71
CA LEU A 202 -17.21 2.45 66.02
C LEU A 202 -15.74 2.77 66.30
#